data_AF-A0A811T2W6-F1
#
_entry.id   AF-A0A811T2W6-F1
#
_cell.length_a   1.000
_cell.length_b   1.000
_cell.length_c   1.000
_cell.angle_alpha   90.00
_cell.angle_beta   90.00
_cell.angle_gamma   90.00
#
_symmetry.space_group_name_H-M   'P 1'
#
loop_
_entity.id
_entity.type
_entity.pdbx_description
1 polymer ?
#
loop_
_entity_poly.entity_id
_entity_poly.type
_entity_poly.pdbx_seq_one_letter_code
_entity_poly.pdbx_strand_id
1 'polypeptide(L)'
;MNTDNNNLAYLDIKKTGKPYNKKICNICHVLKDMKDFDINQTDAKGRKTTRPSCKKCRVAIDGKRMTTAEKKRLEAIAPEGIFTCPICKKTSIVGVTANLVKDHDHSTGEGREWICDSCNTGLGRFKEDICLLQRAINYLKKYF
;
A
#
# COMPACT_ATOMS: atom_id res chain seq x y z
N MET A 1 12.28 29.44 -11.76
CA MET A 1 13.61 28.93 -11.40
C MET A 1 14.37 28.69 -12.69
N ASN A 2 15.42 29.46 -12.95
CA ASN A 2 16.25 29.31 -14.13
C ASN A 2 17.23 28.16 -13.81
N THR A 3 16.95 26.95 -14.29
CA THR A 3 17.87 25.82 -14.08
C THR A 3 19.01 25.97 -15.08
N ASP A 4 20.21 26.21 -14.58
CA ASP A 4 21.42 26.26 -15.38
C ASP A 4 21.59 24.93 -16.14
N ASN A 5 21.60 24.99 -17.47
CA ASN A 5 21.55 23.82 -18.35
C ASN A 5 22.76 22.88 -18.17
N ASN A 6 23.85 23.37 -17.58
CA ASN A 6 25.06 22.59 -17.33
C ASN A 6 24.88 21.46 -16.30
N ASN A 7 23.82 21.52 -15.47
CA ASN A 7 23.52 20.50 -14.46
C ASN A 7 22.32 19.61 -14.83
N LEU A 8 21.88 19.67 -16.09
CA LEU A 8 20.74 18.91 -16.59
C LEU A 8 21.21 17.81 -17.54
N ALA A 9 20.65 16.62 -17.37
CA ALA A 9 20.81 15.51 -18.30
C ALA A 9 19.43 15.05 -18.76
N TYR A 10 19.31 14.81 -20.07
CA TYR A 10 18.09 14.24 -20.63
C TYR A 10 17.95 12.77 -20.24
N LEU A 11 16.77 12.39 -19.78
CA LEU A 11 16.42 11.03 -19.40
C LEU A 11 15.32 10.50 -20.32
N ASP A 12 15.60 9.41 -21.01
CA ASP A 12 14.54 8.64 -21.68
C ASP A 12 13.75 7.83 -20.65
N ILE A 13 12.59 8.36 -20.25
CA ILE A 13 11.72 7.75 -19.23
C ILE A 13 11.24 6.34 -19.61
N LYS A 14 11.17 6.02 -20.91
CA LYS A 14 10.77 4.69 -21.39
C LYS A 14 11.88 3.65 -21.15
N LYS A 15 13.11 4.11 -20.89
CA LYS A 15 14.27 3.28 -20.50
C LYS A 15 14.48 3.23 -18.98
N THR A 16 13.39 3.28 -18.22
CA THR A 16 13.41 3.15 -16.75
C THR A 16 12.39 2.11 -16.28
N GLY A 17 12.60 1.58 -15.07
CA GLY A 17 11.85 0.44 -14.58
C GLY A 17 12.22 -0.84 -15.33
N LYS A 18 11.48 -1.92 -15.12
CA LYS A 18 11.78 -3.22 -15.72
C LYS A 18 11.68 -3.14 -17.26
N PRO A 19 12.66 -3.65 -18.03
CA PRO A 19 13.79 -4.52 -17.64
C PRO A 19 15.09 -3.81 -17.23
N TYR A 20 15.12 -2.48 -17.16
CA TYR A 20 16.31 -1.68 -16.87
C TYR A 20 16.72 -1.69 -15.38
N ASN A 21 17.95 -1.26 -15.10
CA ASN A 21 18.58 -1.28 -13.78
C ASN A 21 18.21 -0.10 -12.86
N LYS A 22 17.61 0.96 -13.43
CA LYS A 22 17.17 2.16 -12.71
C LYS A 22 15.67 2.38 -12.88
N LYS A 23 15.03 2.95 -11.85
CA LYS A 23 13.59 3.18 -11.79
C LYS A 23 13.30 4.52 -11.12
N ILE A 24 12.27 5.21 -11.61
CA ILE A 24 11.78 6.45 -11.03
C ILE A 24 10.77 6.11 -9.93
N CYS A 25 10.96 6.68 -8.74
CA CYS A 25 10.01 6.54 -7.63
C CYS A 25 8.72 7.33 -7.90
N ASN A 26 7.55 6.72 -7.75
CA ASN A 26 6.27 7.41 -7.99
C ASN A 26 5.85 8.42 -6.90
N ILE A 27 6.67 8.59 -5.86
CA ILE A 27 6.42 9.55 -4.77
C ILE A 27 7.38 10.73 -4.89
N CYS A 28 8.69 10.49 -4.75
CA CYS A 28 9.69 11.54 -4.82
C CYS A 28 10.19 11.85 -6.23
N HIS A 29 9.81 11.06 -7.24
CA HIS A 29 10.20 11.25 -8.64
C HIS A 29 11.71 11.25 -8.93
N VAL A 30 12.52 10.75 -7.98
CA VAL A 30 13.97 10.57 -8.15
C VAL A 30 14.27 9.23 -8.84
N LEU A 31 15.17 9.27 -9.83
CA LEU A 31 15.74 8.08 -10.48
C LEU A 31 16.70 7.37 -9.52
N LYS A 32 16.46 6.09 -9.24
CA LYS A 32 17.21 5.28 -8.28
C LYS A 32 17.52 3.90 -8.83
N ASP A 33 18.44 3.19 -8.18
CA ASP A 33 18.74 1.80 -8.54
C ASP A 33 17.57 0.88 -8.17
N MET A 34 17.40 -0.22 -8.91
CA MET A 34 16.34 -1.19 -8.65
C MET A 34 16.38 -1.79 -7.23
N LYS A 35 17.57 -1.88 -6.62
CA LYS A 35 17.77 -2.35 -5.23
C LYS A 35 17.15 -1.42 -4.17
N ASP A 36 16.87 -0.17 -4.53
CA ASP A 36 16.23 0.82 -3.65
C ASP A 36 14.71 0.65 -3.59
N PHE A 37 14.16 -0.36 -4.24
CA PHE A 37 12.75 -0.70 -4.25
C PHE A 37 12.56 -2.13 -3.77
N ASP A 38 11.62 -2.35 -2.85
CA ASP A 38 11.32 -3.70 -2.37
C ASP A 38 10.61 -4.53 -3.44
N ILE A 39 10.98 -5.80 -3.55
CA ILE A 39 10.26 -6.78 -4.37
C ILE A 39 8.91 -7.07 -3.69
N ASN A 40 7.81 -6.98 -4.43
CA ASN A 40 6.47 -7.20 -3.87
C ASN A 40 5.68 -8.32 -4.54
N GLN A 41 5.99 -8.65 -5.80
CA GLN A 41 5.26 -9.66 -6.57
C GLN A 41 6.21 -10.37 -7.53
N THR A 42 5.72 -11.45 -8.12
CA THR A 42 6.37 -12.16 -9.23
C THR A 42 5.37 -12.20 -10.38
N ASP A 43 5.79 -11.80 -11.58
CA ASP A 43 4.90 -11.85 -12.74
C ASP A 43 4.73 -13.29 -13.28
N ALA A 44 3.79 -13.46 -14.21
CA ALA A 44 3.52 -14.77 -14.84
C ALA A 44 4.74 -15.38 -15.57
N LYS A 45 5.77 -14.58 -15.87
CA LYS A 45 7.02 -15.03 -16.50
C LYS A 45 8.10 -15.33 -15.45
N GLY A 46 7.75 -15.42 -14.17
CA GLY A 46 8.66 -15.70 -13.06
C GLY A 46 9.56 -14.52 -12.64
N ARG A 47 9.41 -13.36 -13.27
CA ARG A 47 10.29 -12.22 -13.03
C ARG A 47 9.76 -11.41 -11.85
N LYS A 48 10.63 -11.12 -10.88
CA LYS A 48 10.29 -10.28 -9.73
C LYS A 48 9.86 -8.88 -10.19
N THR A 49 8.86 -8.33 -9.51
CA THR A 49 8.38 -6.96 -9.65
C THR A 49 8.59 -6.21 -8.35
N THR A 50 9.04 -4.97 -8.48
CA THR A 50 9.31 -4.09 -7.34
C THR A 50 8.16 -3.12 -7.11
N ARG A 51 7.99 -2.68 -5.86
CA ARG A 51 7.07 -1.60 -5.50
C ARG A 51 7.36 -0.33 -6.33
N PRO A 52 6.35 0.46 -6.67
CA PRO A 52 6.55 1.71 -7.44
C PRO A 52 7.25 2.81 -6.62
N SER A 53 7.14 2.75 -5.30
CA SER A 53 7.77 3.67 -4.36
C SER A 53 9.08 3.09 -3.81
N CYS A 54 10.13 3.91 -3.72
CA CYS A 54 11.40 3.49 -3.13
C CYS A 54 11.30 3.25 -1.61
N LYS A 55 12.25 2.50 -1.05
CA LYS A 55 12.37 2.18 0.37
C LYS A 55 12.30 3.42 1.27
N LYS A 56 13.01 4.50 0.90
CA LYS A 56 12.98 5.77 1.65
C LYS A 56 11.57 6.38 1.74
N CYS A 57 10.80 6.35 0.65
CA CYS A 57 9.42 6.84 0.66
C CYS A 57 8.47 5.88 1.40
N ARG A 58 8.77 4.58 1.40
CA ARG A 58 7.97 3.60 2.15
C ARG A 58 8.04 3.80 3.65
N VAL A 59 9.15 4.29 4.21
CA VAL A 59 9.21 4.63 5.64
C VAL A 59 8.06 5.56 6.06
N ALA A 60 7.78 6.59 5.26
CA ALA A 60 6.68 7.52 5.55
C ALA A 60 5.29 6.93 5.25
N ILE A 61 5.18 6.01 4.29
CA ILE A 61 3.90 5.38 3.92
C ILE A 61 3.50 4.26 4.90
N ASP A 62 4.47 3.45 5.32
CA ASP A 62 4.26 2.33 6.24
C ASP A 62 4.01 2.83 7.67
N GLY A 63 4.50 4.03 8.00
CA GLY A 63 4.31 4.65 9.30
C GLY A 63 4.79 3.76 10.46
N LYS A 64 4.10 3.87 11.59
CA LYS A 64 4.32 3.03 12.76
C LYS A 64 3.74 1.65 12.52
N ARG A 65 4.53 0.64 12.86
CA ARG A 65 4.04 -0.73 12.96
C ARG A 65 3.13 -0.86 14.17
N MET A 66 2.18 -1.78 14.07
CA MET A 66 1.35 -2.22 15.20
C MET A 66 2.21 -2.59 16.42
N THR A 67 1.81 -2.13 17.60
CA THR A 67 2.52 -2.46 18.84
C THR A 67 2.40 -3.95 19.16
N THR A 68 3.36 -4.49 19.91
CA THR A 68 3.32 -5.90 20.33
C THR A 68 2.10 -6.20 21.21
N ALA A 69 1.70 -5.24 22.06
CA ALA A 69 0.53 -5.38 22.91
C ALA A 69 -0.76 -5.48 22.07
N GLU A 70 -0.92 -4.59 21.10
CA GLU A 70 -2.09 -4.58 20.21
C GLU A 70 -2.14 -5.79 19.29
N LYS A 71 -0.98 -6.24 18.79
CA LYS A 71 -0.89 -7.48 18.04
C LYS A 71 -1.40 -8.67 18.85
N LYS A 72 -0.98 -8.79 20.12
CA LYS A 72 -1.45 -9.84 21.04
C LYS A 72 -2.94 -9.71 21.35
N ARG A 73 -3.42 -8.48 21.57
CA ARG A 73 -4.84 -8.20 21.79
C ARG A 73 -5.70 -8.69 20.63
N LEU A 74 -5.32 -8.37 19.40
CA LEU A 74 -6.05 -8.82 18.20
C LEU A 74 -5.92 -10.33 17.96
N GLU A 75 -4.77 -10.93 18.25
CA GLU A 75 -4.58 -12.39 18.16
C GLU A 75 -5.49 -13.15 19.13
N ALA A 76 -5.73 -12.62 20.34
CA ALA A 76 -6.63 -13.24 21.32
C ALA A 76 -8.11 -13.25 20.89
N ILE A 77 -8.50 -12.40 19.93
CA ILE A 77 -9.86 -12.31 19.38
C ILE A 77 -9.90 -12.66 17.88
N ALA A 78 -8.96 -13.49 17.42
CA ALA A 78 -8.89 -13.89 16.03
C ALA A 78 -10.20 -14.59 15.59
N PRO A 79 -10.86 -14.15 14.50
CA PRO A 79 -12.07 -14.79 14.03
C PRO A 79 -11.81 -16.21 13.52
N GLU A 80 -12.71 -17.13 13.84
CA GLU A 80 -12.70 -18.52 13.35
C GLU A 80 -14.01 -18.84 12.61
N GLY A 81 -13.95 -19.75 11.64
CA GLY A 81 -15.13 -20.19 10.91
C GLY A 81 -15.72 -19.12 9.98
N ILE A 82 -16.95 -18.67 10.27
CA ILE A 82 -17.67 -17.69 9.44
C ILE A 82 -17.42 -16.28 9.96
N PHE A 83 -16.98 -15.39 9.08
CA PHE A 83 -16.67 -14.00 9.37
C PHE A 83 -17.43 -13.05 8.44
N THR A 84 -17.98 -11.97 8.99
CA THR A 84 -18.60 -10.89 8.21
C THR A 84 -17.77 -9.62 8.37
N CYS A 85 -17.21 -9.12 7.26
CA CYS A 85 -16.34 -7.95 7.29
C CYS A 85 -17.09 -6.69 7.74
N PRO A 86 -16.57 -5.91 8.72
CA PRO A 86 -17.27 -4.72 9.21
C PRO A 86 -17.38 -3.61 8.16
N ILE A 87 -16.47 -3.57 7.18
CA ILE A 87 -16.43 -2.56 6.12
C ILE A 87 -17.34 -2.94 4.94
N CYS A 88 -17.02 -4.03 4.23
CA CYS A 88 -17.74 -4.39 3.00
C CYS A 88 -18.98 -5.28 3.23
N LYS A 89 -19.22 -5.71 4.48
CA LYS A 89 -20.33 -6.59 4.88
C LYS A 89 -20.39 -7.95 4.19
N LYS A 90 -19.36 -8.33 3.43
CA LYS A 90 -19.26 -9.67 2.83
C LYS A 90 -18.99 -10.71 3.92
N THR A 91 -19.75 -11.80 3.88
CA THR A 91 -19.55 -12.99 4.68
C THR A 91 -18.57 -13.94 3.98
N SER A 92 -17.66 -14.54 4.74
CA SER A 92 -16.61 -15.42 4.24
C SER A 92 -16.25 -16.48 5.28
N ILE A 93 -15.79 -17.64 4.82
CA ILE A 93 -15.10 -18.64 5.63
C ILE A 93 -13.63 -18.24 5.75
N VAL A 94 -13.17 -18.04 6.99
CA VAL A 94 -11.81 -17.60 7.33
C VAL A 94 -10.78 -18.59 6.78
N GLY A 95 -9.81 -18.08 6.01
CA GLY A 95 -8.72 -18.89 5.44
C GLY A 95 -9.09 -19.74 4.22
N VAL A 96 -10.36 -19.79 3.84
CA VAL A 96 -10.84 -20.54 2.67
C VAL A 96 -11.29 -19.61 1.56
N THR A 97 -12.23 -18.72 1.86
CA THR A 97 -12.85 -17.81 0.87
C THR A 97 -12.37 -16.36 1.00
N ALA A 98 -11.79 -16.01 2.15
CA ALA A 98 -11.11 -14.74 2.33
C ALA A 98 -9.98 -14.86 3.35
N ASN A 99 -8.89 -14.13 3.09
CA ASN A 99 -7.84 -13.88 4.07
C ASN A 99 -8.22 -12.67 4.92
N LEU A 100 -8.04 -12.78 6.23
CA LEU A 100 -8.25 -11.69 7.18
C LEU A 100 -6.91 -11.11 7.62
N VAL A 101 -6.92 -9.82 7.95
CA VAL A 101 -5.75 -9.09 8.40
C VAL A 101 -6.09 -8.23 9.61
N LYS A 102 -5.07 -8.03 10.46
CA LYS A 102 -5.12 -7.13 11.61
C LYS A 102 -4.90 -5.71 11.12
N ASP A 103 -5.96 -4.93 11.09
CA ASP A 103 -5.92 -3.53 10.70
C ASP A 103 -5.36 -2.67 11.85
N HIS A 104 -4.61 -1.62 11.53
CA HIS A 104 -4.06 -0.70 12.53
C HIS A 104 -3.86 0.70 11.96
N ASP A 105 -3.80 1.67 12.86
CA ASP A 105 -3.48 3.04 12.53
C ASP A 105 -1.96 3.22 12.41
N HIS A 106 -1.48 3.59 11.21
CA HIS A 106 -0.06 3.81 10.95
C HIS A 106 0.52 5.09 11.62
N SER A 107 -0.29 5.93 12.24
CA SER A 107 0.16 7.12 12.99
C SER A 107 0.41 6.82 14.47
N THR A 108 -0.40 5.94 15.07
CA THR A 108 -0.34 5.58 16.49
C THR A 108 0.31 4.22 16.73
N GLY A 109 0.10 3.26 15.83
CA GLY A 109 0.44 1.84 16.02
C GLY A 109 -0.66 1.05 16.73
N GLU A 110 -1.81 1.67 17.00
CA GLU A 110 -2.94 1.02 17.68
C GLU A 110 -3.74 0.12 16.73
N GLY A 111 -4.11 -1.07 17.21
CA GLY A 111 -4.91 -2.02 16.44
C GLY A 111 -6.35 -1.55 16.35
N ARG A 112 -6.93 -1.62 15.14
CA ARG A 112 -8.37 -1.39 14.93
C ARG A 112 -9.09 -2.72 15.10
N GLU A 113 -9.48 -3.36 14.00
CA GLU A 113 -10.24 -4.61 13.99
C GLU A 113 -9.64 -5.63 13.02
N TRP A 114 -10.20 -6.83 13.01
CA TRP A 114 -10.00 -7.76 11.91
C TRP A 114 -10.87 -7.37 10.72
N ILE A 115 -10.26 -7.24 9.54
CA ILE A 115 -10.97 -6.97 8.28
C ILE A 115 -10.46 -7.91 7.19
N CYS A 116 -11.20 -8.03 6.07
CA CYS A 116 -10.70 -8.81 4.94
C CYS A 116 -9.55 -8.06 4.23
N ASP A 117 -8.59 -8.81 3.67
CA ASP A 117 -7.42 -8.27 2.97
C ASP A 117 -7.79 -7.28 1.84
N SER A 118 -8.92 -7.54 1.17
CA SER A 118 -9.45 -6.66 0.12
C SER A 118 -9.80 -5.27 0.65
N CYS A 119 -10.45 -5.18 1.80
CA CYS A 119 -10.79 -3.89 2.41
C CYS A 119 -9.54 -3.18 2.92
N ASN A 120 -8.63 -3.90 3.58
CA ASN A 120 -7.36 -3.36 4.05
C ASN A 120 -6.52 -2.75 2.91
N THR A 121 -6.37 -3.49 1.81
CA THR A 121 -5.70 -2.99 0.61
C THR A 121 -6.41 -1.78 0.02
N GLY A 122 -7.75 -1.75 0.08
CA GLY A 122 -8.57 -0.60 -0.30
C GLY A 122 -8.27 0.65 0.53
N LEU A 123 -8.27 0.54 1.87
CA LEU A 123 -7.93 1.64 2.77
C LEU A 123 -6.52 2.20 2.49
N GLY A 124 -5.55 1.31 2.27
CA GLY A 124 -4.18 1.71 1.92
C GLY A 124 -4.08 2.49 0.60
N ARG A 125 -4.97 2.27 -0.37
CA ARG A 125 -5.01 3.06 -1.62
C ARG A 125 -5.47 4.50 -1.40
N PHE A 126 -6.32 4.72 -0.39
CA PHE A 126 -6.75 6.04 0.04
C PHE A 126 -5.89 6.59 1.18
N LYS A 127 -4.74 5.96 1.48
CA LYS A 127 -3.78 6.39 2.51
C LYS A 127 -4.43 6.55 3.89
N GLU A 128 -5.54 5.85 4.13
CA GLU A 128 -6.34 5.97 5.36
C GLU A 128 -6.75 7.42 5.68
N ASP A 129 -6.82 8.26 4.64
CA ASP A 129 -7.13 9.67 4.74
C ASP A 129 -8.64 9.87 4.51
N ILE A 130 -9.31 10.38 5.55
CA ILE A 130 -10.77 10.63 5.52
C ILE A 130 -11.13 11.62 4.41
N CYS A 131 -10.31 12.65 4.17
CA CYS A 131 -10.55 13.62 3.11
C CYS A 131 -10.42 12.98 1.72
N LEU A 132 -9.48 12.06 1.51
CA LEU A 132 -9.38 11.30 0.25
C LEU A 132 -10.58 10.36 0.04
N LEU A 133 -11.05 9.70 1.10
CA LEU A 133 -12.27 8.88 1.04
C LEU A 133 -13.50 9.73 0.73
N GLN A 134 -13.62 10.92 1.33
CA GLN A 134 -14.70 11.85 1.05
C GLN A 134 -14.65 12.35 -0.40
N ARG A 135 -13.46 12.58 -0.96
CA ARG A 135 -13.30 12.90 -2.39
C ARG A 135 -13.77 11.75 -3.29
N ALA A 136 -13.51 10.50 -2.91
CA ALA A 136 -14.01 9.34 -3.64
C ALA A 136 -15.55 9.27 -3.61
N ILE A 137 -16.16 9.51 -2.46
CA ILE A 137 -17.64 9.61 -2.33
C ILE A 137 -18.18 10.71 -3.24
N ASN A 138 -17.61 11.91 -3.18
CA ASN A 138 -18.04 13.06 -3.99
C ASN A 138 -17.87 12.79 -5.50
N TYR A 139 -16.80 12.09 -5.90
CA TYR A 139 -16.62 11.67 -7.28
C TYR A 139 -17.74 10.73 -7.73
N LEU A 140 -18.13 9.74 -6.92
CA LEU A 140 -19.23 8.83 -7.26
C LEU A 140 -20.56 9.59 -7.36
N LYS A 141 -20.87 10.49 -6.42
CA LYS A 141 -22.06 11.34 -6.43
C LYS A 141 -22.18 12.26 -7.66
N LYS A 142 -21.13 12.42 -8.45
CA LYS A 142 -21.22 13.16 -9.72
C LYS A 142 -21.93 12.34 -10.82
N TYR A 143 -21.95 11.02 -10.69
CA TYR A 143 -22.43 10.09 -11.71
C TYR A 143 -23.62 9.23 -11.24
N PHE A 144 -24.04 9.40 -10.00
CA PHE A 144 -25.24 8.81 -9.40
C PHE A 144 -26.08 9.95 -8.80
#